data_AF-A0A1F7S345-F1
#
_entry.id   AF-A0A1F7S345-F1
#
_cell.length_a   1.000
_cell.length_b   1.000
_cell.length_c   1.000
_cell.angle_alpha   90.00
_cell.angle_beta   90.00
_cell.angle_gamma   90.00
#
_symmetry.space_group_name_H-M   'P 1'
#
loop_
_entity.id
_entity.type
_entity.pdbx_description
1 polymer ?
#
loop_
_entity_poly.entity_id
_entity_poly.type
_entity_poly.pdbx_seq_one_letter_code
_entity_poly.pdbx_strand_id
1 'polypeptide(L)'
;MNLISLPFDNTGYTDADLLLDSICGDGEANAIWVWLWDTRSFLAWTTLDSPPPDPWLTQPGMPFWVNIYTPLSRLGCVWEVAGTIPYGLTYDLWSGFNLVSIPVYSTSLTNASDLLASVPFAQAVYRWRAEENCALSGFDGFFWISGAAEDFPLIPGHSYFVFVSVPSIWTPPNP
;
A
#
# COMPACT_ATOMS: atom_id res chain seq x y z
N MET A 1 3.77 -12.38 1.39
CA MET A 1 2.99 -11.27 0.82
C MET A 1 3.42 -9.99 1.53
N ASN A 2 3.70 -8.95 0.74
CA ASN A 2 4.04 -7.62 1.23
C ASN A 2 2.93 -6.65 0.80
N LEU A 3 2.61 -5.67 1.62
CA LEU A 3 1.64 -4.64 1.31
C LEU A 3 2.38 -3.31 1.18
N ILE A 4 2.46 -2.83 -0.05
CA ILE A 4 3.30 -1.69 -0.42
C ILE A 4 2.49 -0.72 -1.27
N SER A 5 3.12 0.33 -1.76
CA SER A 5 2.50 1.31 -2.66
C SER A 5 3.41 1.65 -3.81
N LEU A 6 2.88 2.33 -4.83
CA LEU A 6 3.68 2.96 -5.86
C LEU A 6 4.14 4.35 -5.38
N PRO A 7 5.39 4.54 -4.93
CA PRO A 7 5.79 5.76 -4.21
C PRO A 7 5.99 7.00 -5.12
N PHE A 8 6.25 6.79 -6.41
CA PHE A 8 6.65 7.86 -7.33
C PHE A 8 5.76 7.90 -8.57
N ASP A 9 5.70 9.08 -9.18
CA ASP A 9 5.21 9.25 -10.54
C ASP A 9 6.26 8.71 -11.53
N ASN A 10 5.88 7.66 -12.25
CA ASN A 10 6.73 6.98 -13.21
C ASN A 10 5.90 6.46 -14.39
N THR A 11 6.20 6.94 -15.58
CA THR A 11 5.53 6.57 -16.84
C THR A 11 5.82 5.14 -17.30
N GLY A 12 6.73 4.42 -16.63
CA GLY A 12 7.04 3.02 -16.87
C GLY A 12 6.17 2.05 -16.07
N TYR A 13 5.34 2.53 -15.14
CA TYR A 13 4.40 1.71 -14.36
C TYR A 13 3.00 2.29 -14.53
N THR A 14 2.44 2.22 -15.75
CA THR A 14 1.12 2.78 -16.08
C THR A 14 -0.02 1.80 -15.87
N ASP A 15 0.29 0.52 -15.76
CA ASP A 15 -0.68 -0.55 -15.54
C ASP A 15 -0.09 -1.70 -14.72
N ALA A 16 -0.96 -2.64 -14.36
CA ALA A 16 -0.67 -3.81 -13.56
C ALA A 16 0.41 -4.73 -14.14
N ASP A 17 0.48 -4.84 -15.48
CA ASP A 17 1.43 -5.72 -16.16
C ASP A 17 2.85 -5.16 -16.03
N LEU A 18 3.01 -3.89 -16.39
CA LEU A 18 4.27 -3.17 -16.26
C LEU A 18 4.72 -3.04 -14.79
N LEU A 19 3.78 -2.83 -13.88
CA LEU A 19 4.08 -2.79 -12.45
C LEU A 19 4.58 -4.16 -11.96
N LEU A 20 3.88 -5.24 -12.27
CA LEU A 20 4.28 -6.59 -11.84
C LEU A 20 5.65 -6.99 -12.41
N ASP A 21 5.90 -6.73 -13.69
CA ASP A 21 7.18 -7.02 -14.35
C ASP A 21 8.35 -6.24 -13.72
N SER A 22 8.07 -5.03 -13.23
CA SER A 22 9.09 -4.22 -12.56
C SER A 22 9.50 -4.74 -11.19
N ILE A 23 8.63 -5.47 -10.50
CA ILE A 23 8.88 -5.88 -9.12
C ILE A 23 9.82 -7.09 -9.13
N CYS A 24 11.03 -6.86 -8.64
CA CYS A 24 12.12 -7.84 -8.57
C CYS A 24 12.74 -8.25 -9.92
N GLY A 25 12.36 -7.63 -11.05
CA GLY A 25 13.04 -7.65 -12.37
C GLY A 25 13.21 -9.00 -13.10
N ASP A 26 13.13 -10.14 -12.39
CA ASP A 26 13.44 -11.49 -12.87
C ASP A 26 12.31 -12.50 -12.57
N GLY A 27 11.06 -12.04 -12.42
CA GLY A 27 9.89 -12.90 -12.21
C GLY A 27 9.77 -13.50 -10.80
N GLU A 28 10.47 -12.94 -9.81
CA GLU A 28 10.30 -13.34 -8.40
C GLU A 28 8.92 -12.91 -7.86
N ALA A 29 8.38 -11.79 -8.34
CA ALA A 29 6.98 -11.45 -8.13
C ALA A 29 6.11 -12.16 -9.16
N ASN A 30 5.06 -12.85 -8.70
CA ASN A 30 4.16 -13.59 -9.60
C ASN A 30 2.72 -13.11 -9.57
N ALA A 31 2.36 -12.25 -8.61
CA ALA A 31 1.04 -11.70 -8.48
C ALA A 31 1.03 -10.40 -7.66
N ILE A 32 0.14 -9.50 -8.06
CA ILE A 32 -0.23 -8.29 -7.31
C ILE A 32 -1.74 -8.23 -7.12
N TRP A 33 -2.19 -7.57 -6.04
CA TRP A 33 -3.60 -7.37 -5.76
C TRP A 33 -3.91 -5.97 -5.28
N VAL A 34 -4.98 -5.40 -5.80
CA VAL A 34 -5.56 -4.11 -5.40
C VAL A 34 -6.85 -4.36 -4.63
N TRP A 35 -7.08 -3.57 -3.57
CA TRP A 35 -8.34 -3.59 -2.82
C TRP A 35 -9.41 -2.76 -3.54
N LEU A 36 -10.54 -3.38 -3.85
CA LEU A 36 -11.71 -2.73 -4.42
C LEU A 36 -12.75 -2.49 -3.32
N TRP A 37 -13.03 -1.21 -3.04
CA TRP A 37 -13.91 -0.81 -1.94
C TRP A 37 -15.38 -1.14 -2.21
N ASP A 38 -15.80 -1.07 -3.47
CA ASP A 38 -17.18 -1.23 -3.95
C ASP A 38 -17.63 -2.68 -3.84
N THR A 39 -16.78 -3.60 -4.26
CA THR A 39 -17.01 -5.05 -4.16
C THR A 39 -16.51 -5.65 -2.86
N ARG A 40 -15.74 -4.90 -2.06
CA ARG A 40 -15.05 -5.36 -0.84
C ARG A 40 -14.20 -6.60 -1.10
N SER A 41 -13.49 -6.61 -2.22
CA SER A 41 -12.70 -7.75 -2.67
C SER A 41 -11.34 -7.31 -3.20
N PHE A 42 -10.45 -8.28 -3.36
CA PHE A 42 -9.19 -8.07 -4.06
C PHE A 42 -9.36 -8.37 -5.54
N LEU A 43 -8.86 -7.47 -6.38
CA LEU A 43 -8.63 -7.72 -7.80
C LEU A 43 -7.18 -8.15 -7.99
N ALA A 44 -6.99 -9.34 -8.54
CA ALA A 44 -5.67 -9.93 -8.78
C ALA A 44 -5.16 -9.61 -10.19
N TRP A 45 -3.84 -9.53 -10.33
CA TRP A 45 -3.13 -9.60 -11.60
C TRP A 45 -1.92 -10.52 -11.42
N THR A 46 -1.72 -11.46 -12.35
CA THR A 46 -0.66 -12.47 -12.28
C THR A 46 0.10 -12.56 -13.59
N THR A 47 1.25 -13.24 -13.58
CA THR A 47 2.01 -13.49 -14.82
C THR A 47 1.29 -14.38 -15.83
N LEU A 48 0.25 -15.11 -15.40
CA LEU A 48 -0.63 -15.89 -16.29
C LEU A 48 -1.71 -15.02 -16.94
N ASP A 49 -1.96 -13.85 -16.36
CA ASP A 49 -2.77 -12.78 -16.91
C ASP A 49 -1.89 -11.87 -17.78
N SER A 50 -0.84 -12.37 -18.44
CA SER A 50 -0.12 -11.66 -19.51
C SER A 50 0.11 -12.62 -20.70
N PRO A 51 -0.31 -12.30 -21.94
CA PRO A 51 -1.06 -11.13 -22.40
C PRO A 51 -2.60 -11.37 -22.48
N PRO A 52 -3.42 -10.60 -21.74
CA PRO A 52 -4.86 -10.46 -21.90
C PRO A 52 -5.26 -8.96 -21.98
N PRO A 53 -6.52 -8.62 -22.31
CA PRO A 53 -6.80 -7.42 -23.09
C PRO A 53 -6.95 -6.10 -22.33
N ASP A 54 -6.81 -6.03 -21.00
CA ASP A 54 -7.05 -4.77 -20.26
C ASP A 54 -6.43 -4.80 -18.84
N PRO A 55 -5.13 -4.52 -18.67
CA PRO A 55 -4.55 -4.37 -17.35
C PRO A 55 -5.14 -3.14 -16.64
N TRP A 56 -5.38 -3.24 -15.33
CA TRP A 56 -5.88 -2.09 -14.58
C TRP A 56 -4.79 -1.03 -14.44
N LEU A 57 -5.19 0.24 -14.49
CA LEU A 57 -4.27 1.38 -14.45
C LEU A 57 -3.70 1.57 -13.05
N THR A 58 -2.44 1.96 -13.00
CA THR A 58 -1.70 2.26 -11.77
C THR A 58 -1.49 3.76 -11.63
N GLN A 59 -1.34 4.22 -10.40
CA GLN A 59 -1.09 5.64 -10.10
C GLN A 59 -0.20 5.79 -8.85
N PRO A 60 0.51 6.91 -8.69
CA PRO A 60 1.29 7.18 -7.48
C PRO A 60 0.41 7.14 -6.23
N GLY A 61 0.95 6.63 -5.13
CA GLY A 61 0.22 6.39 -3.89
C GLY A 61 -0.75 5.22 -3.93
N MET A 62 -0.89 4.52 -5.06
CA MET A 62 -1.80 3.39 -5.13
C MET A 62 -1.25 2.22 -4.30
N PRO A 63 -2.00 1.74 -3.31
CA PRO A 63 -1.61 0.59 -2.51
C PRO A 63 -1.90 -0.72 -3.22
N PHE A 64 -1.02 -1.71 -3.05
CA PHE A 64 -1.25 -3.06 -3.54
C PHE A 64 -0.49 -4.09 -2.70
N TRP A 65 -1.03 -5.30 -2.67
CA TRP A 65 -0.32 -6.47 -2.20
C TRP A 65 0.55 -7.02 -3.31
N VAL A 66 1.72 -7.54 -2.95
CA VAL A 66 2.58 -8.29 -3.85
C VAL A 66 2.93 -9.65 -3.23
N ASN A 67 2.93 -10.68 -4.07
CA ASN A 67 3.45 -11.99 -3.72
C ASN A 67 4.79 -12.23 -4.41
N ILE A 68 5.80 -12.50 -3.58
CA ILE A 68 7.12 -12.92 -4.03
C ILE A 68 7.18 -14.43 -3.88
N TYR A 69 7.20 -15.14 -5.00
CA TYR A 69 7.25 -16.59 -5.05
C TYR A 69 8.70 -17.05 -5.16
N THR A 70 9.27 -17.44 -4.02
CA THR A 70 10.60 -18.05 -3.86
C THR A 70 11.72 -17.28 -4.58
N PRO A 71 12.44 -16.37 -3.90
CA PRO A 71 13.51 -15.64 -4.55
C PRO A 71 14.54 -16.66 -5.08
N LEU A 72 14.78 -16.65 -6.38
CA LEU A 72 15.79 -17.50 -7.00
C LEU A 72 17.19 -17.13 -6.47
N SER A 73 17.32 -15.91 -5.95
CA SER A 73 18.46 -15.44 -5.19
C SER A 73 18.29 -15.73 -3.68
N ARG A 74 19.38 -16.17 -3.01
CA ARG A 74 19.44 -16.24 -1.53
C ARG A 74 19.41 -14.85 -0.86
N LEU A 75 19.30 -13.78 -1.64
CA LEU A 75 19.41 -12.39 -1.20
C LEU A 75 18.05 -11.72 -1.00
N GLY A 76 16.96 -12.36 -1.44
CA GLY A 76 15.62 -11.78 -1.41
C GLY A 76 15.38 -10.83 -2.59
N CYS A 77 14.13 -10.38 -2.70
CA CYS A 77 13.76 -9.38 -3.71
C CYS A 77 14.03 -7.97 -3.19
N VAL A 78 14.71 -7.16 -4.00
CA VAL A 78 14.78 -5.70 -3.83
C VAL A 78 14.07 -5.06 -5.02
N TRP A 79 13.09 -4.21 -4.74
CA TRP A 79 12.42 -3.41 -5.76
C TRP A 79 12.88 -1.96 -5.64
N GLU A 80 13.72 -1.52 -6.58
CA GLU A 80 14.17 -0.13 -6.67
C GLU A 80 13.23 0.65 -7.58
N VAL A 81 12.48 1.58 -7.00
CA VAL A 81 11.54 2.41 -7.74
C VAL A 81 12.17 3.77 -7.98
N ALA A 82 12.40 4.12 -9.24
CA ALA A 82 12.76 5.48 -9.64
C ALA A 82 11.52 6.26 -10.08
N GLY A 83 11.55 7.59 -10.00
CA GLY A 83 10.48 8.44 -10.49
C GLY A 83 10.51 9.84 -9.88
N THR A 84 9.49 10.63 -10.19
CA THR A 84 9.31 11.97 -9.60
C THR A 84 8.48 11.85 -8.34
N ILE A 85 8.89 12.51 -7.25
CA ILE A 85 8.07 12.59 -6.04
C ILE A 85 6.78 13.37 -6.37
N PRO A 86 5.58 12.80 -6.17
CA PRO A 86 4.34 13.53 -6.41
C PRO A 86 4.23 14.73 -5.47
N TYR A 87 3.78 15.88 -6.00
CA TYR A 87 3.57 17.11 -5.21
C TYR A 87 2.43 17.00 -4.18
N GLY A 88 1.56 16.01 -4.35
CA GLY A 88 0.46 15.70 -3.47
C GLY A 88 -0.29 14.48 -3.98
N LEU A 89 -0.90 13.75 -3.06
CA LEU A 89 -1.76 12.61 -3.31
C LEU A 89 -3.11 12.87 -2.64
N THR A 90 -4.16 12.30 -3.18
CA THR A 90 -5.51 12.43 -2.59
C THR A 90 -6.22 11.10 -2.72
N TYR A 91 -6.85 10.68 -1.64
CA TYR A 91 -7.56 9.42 -1.53
C TYR A 91 -9.04 9.70 -1.30
N ASP A 92 -9.88 9.18 -2.19
CA ASP A 92 -11.32 9.09 -1.97
C ASP A 92 -11.60 7.90 -1.05
N LEU A 93 -12.02 8.19 0.17
CA LEU A 93 -12.28 7.19 1.20
C LEU A 93 -13.77 6.90 1.31
N TRP A 94 -14.10 5.63 1.44
CA TRP A 94 -15.46 5.13 1.56
C TRP A 94 -15.70 4.53 2.94
N SER A 95 -16.95 4.57 3.42
CA SER A 95 -17.29 3.97 4.71
C SER A 95 -16.85 2.50 4.77
N GLY A 96 -16.09 2.14 5.80
CA GLY A 96 -15.48 0.83 5.95
C GLY A 96 -13.96 0.86 5.78
N PHE A 97 -13.39 -0.25 5.34
CA PHE A 97 -11.96 -0.42 5.15
C PHE A 97 -11.50 0.18 3.84
N ASN A 98 -10.53 1.08 3.93
CA ASN A 98 -9.80 1.65 2.82
C ASN A 98 -8.34 1.26 2.95
N LEU A 99 -7.67 1.15 1.82
CA LEU A 99 -6.23 0.98 1.79
C LEU A 99 -5.64 2.32 1.37
N VAL A 100 -4.69 2.82 2.16
CA VAL A 100 -4.04 4.10 1.92
C VAL A 100 -2.54 3.95 2.07
N SER A 101 -1.77 4.75 1.35
CA SER A 101 -0.32 4.71 1.41
C SER A 101 0.24 5.95 2.09
N ILE A 102 1.29 5.77 2.88
CA ILE A 102 2.03 6.88 3.46
C ILE A 102 2.96 7.42 2.40
N PRO A 103 2.74 8.63 1.86
CA PRO A 103 3.59 9.14 0.80
C PRO A 103 5.01 9.36 1.29
N VAL A 104 5.99 9.14 0.40
CA VAL A 104 7.43 9.33 0.72
C VAL A 104 7.78 10.78 1.11
N TYR A 105 6.94 11.75 0.73
CA TYR A 105 7.11 13.15 1.12
C TYR A 105 6.57 13.47 2.52
N SER A 106 5.64 12.66 3.05
CA SER A 106 4.93 13.00 4.29
C SER A 106 5.79 12.69 5.52
N THR A 107 6.49 13.69 6.04
CA THR A 107 7.38 13.52 7.21
C THR A 107 6.66 13.65 8.56
N SER A 108 5.44 14.19 8.59
CA SER A 108 4.69 14.42 9.82
C SER A 108 3.86 13.21 10.29
N LEU A 109 3.73 12.16 9.47
CA LEU A 109 3.02 10.93 9.82
C LEU A 109 4.03 9.89 10.27
N THR A 110 4.26 9.80 11.58
CA THR A 110 5.30 8.96 12.15
C THR A 110 4.76 7.68 12.77
N ASN A 111 3.58 7.75 13.39
CA ASN A 111 2.95 6.63 14.10
C ASN A 111 1.48 6.43 13.70
N ALA A 112 0.91 5.29 14.07
CA ALA A 112 -0.49 4.95 13.80
C ALA A 112 -1.48 6.00 14.32
N SER A 113 -1.17 6.61 15.47
CA SER A 113 -1.93 7.72 16.04
C SER A 113 -1.95 8.97 15.16
N ASP A 114 -0.83 9.31 14.53
CA ASP A 114 -0.76 10.44 13.58
C ASP A 114 -1.64 10.19 12.36
N LEU A 115 -1.62 8.97 11.80
CA LEU A 115 -2.48 8.61 10.67
C LEU A 115 -3.95 8.60 11.07
N LEU A 116 -4.28 8.04 12.24
CA LEU A 116 -5.63 8.02 12.77
C LEU A 116 -6.18 9.45 12.94
N ALA A 117 -5.35 10.38 13.40
CA ALA A 117 -5.72 11.79 13.57
C ALA A 117 -5.78 12.56 12.23
N SER A 118 -4.92 12.20 11.27
CA SER A 118 -4.85 12.86 9.97
C SER A 118 -5.99 12.49 9.04
N VAL A 119 -6.43 11.22 9.07
CA VAL A 119 -7.51 10.74 8.20
C VAL A 119 -8.88 11.14 8.76
N PRO A 120 -9.70 11.90 8.02
CA PRO A 120 -11.03 12.28 8.50
C PRO A 120 -11.91 11.07 8.81
N PHE A 121 -12.63 11.12 9.94
CA PHE A 121 -13.56 10.09 10.38
C PHE A 121 -12.96 8.68 10.58
N ALA A 122 -11.63 8.56 10.62
CA ALA A 122 -10.97 7.30 10.92
C ALA A 122 -11.29 6.82 12.34
N GLN A 123 -11.49 5.51 12.49
CA GLN A 123 -11.75 4.86 13.78
C GLN A 123 -10.67 3.86 14.16
N ALA A 124 -9.95 3.35 13.16
CA ALA A 124 -8.88 2.38 13.35
C ALA A 124 -7.89 2.41 12.20
N VAL A 125 -6.63 2.12 12.51
CA VAL A 125 -5.53 1.91 11.58
C VAL A 125 -5.00 0.50 11.77
N TYR A 126 -4.72 -0.21 10.69
CA TYR A 126 -4.16 -1.55 10.74
C TYR A 126 -2.92 -1.65 9.86
N ARG A 127 -1.89 -2.32 10.40
CA ARG A 127 -0.62 -2.60 9.71
C ARG A 127 -0.46 -4.10 9.53
N TRP A 128 -0.04 -4.51 8.34
CA TRP A 128 0.31 -5.90 8.07
C TRP A 128 1.65 -6.24 8.73
N ARG A 129 1.65 -7.21 9.66
CA ARG A 129 2.84 -7.48 10.49
C ARG A 129 4.01 -8.07 9.71
N ALA A 130 3.73 -8.74 8.59
CA ALA A 130 4.79 -9.39 7.83
C ALA A 130 5.71 -8.40 7.10
N GLU A 131 5.32 -7.12 7.01
CA GLU A 131 6.20 -6.03 6.53
C GLU A 131 7.34 -5.73 7.51
N GLU A 132 7.09 -5.83 8.82
CA GLU A 132 8.12 -5.62 9.84
C GLU A 132 8.97 -6.88 10.03
N ASN A 133 8.31 -8.04 10.01
CA ASN A 133 8.97 -9.32 10.18
C ASN A 133 8.21 -10.40 9.42
N CYS A 134 8.83 -10.96 8.38
CA CYS A 134 8.23 -11.96 7.50
C CYS A 134 7.81 -13.27 8.19
N ALA A 135 8.25 -13.52 9.43
CA ALA A 135 7.80 -14.66 10.24
C ALA A 135 6.45 -14.40 10.95
N LEU A 136 6.01 -13.14 11.01
CA LEU A 136 4.72 -12.77 11.59
C LEU A 136 3.61 -12.87 10.54
N SER A 137 2.41 -13.18 11.01
CA SER A 137 1.19 -13.14 10.19
C SER A 137 0.10 -12.38 10.94
N GLY A 138 -0.83 -11.80 10.18
CA GLY A 138 -1.93 -11.02 10.72
C GLY A 138 -1.65 -9.52 10.77
N PHE A 139 -2.53 -8.81 11.47
CA PHE A 139 -2.52 -7.35 11.54
C PHE A 139 -2.33 -6.87 12.97
N ASP A 140 -1.54 -5.82 13.14
CA ASP A 140 -1.62 -4.96 14.31
C ASP A 140 -2.74 -3.93 14.07
N GLY A 141 -3.42 -3.52 15.14
CA GLY A 141 -4.50 -2.54 15.08
C GLY A 141 -4.29 -1.44 16.11
N PHE A 142 -4.51 -0.20 15.69
CA PHE A 142 -4.52 0.97 16.55
C PHE A 142 -5.89 1.65 16.47
N PHE A 143 -6.50 1.92 17.63
CA PHE A 143 -7.83 2.46 17.78
C PHE A 143 -7.80 3.75 18.61
N TRP A 144 -8.89 4.53 18.62
CA TRP A 144 -8.97 5.73 19.46
C TRP A 144 -8.86 5.47 20.97
N ILE A 145 -9.11 4.23 21.41
CA ILE A 145 -8.92 3.76 22.79
C ILE A 145 -7.54 3.16 23.06
N SER A 146 -6.72 2.99 22.03
CA SER A 146 -5.42 2.33 22.16
C SER A 146 -4.45 3.17 22.97
N GLY A 147 -3.56 2.49 23.69
CA GLY A 147 -2.48 3.11 24.44
C GLY A 147 -1.20 3.26 23.62
N ALA A 148 -0.21 3.97 24.18
CA ALA A 148 1.09 4.18 23.53
C ALA A 148 1.86 2.89 23.19
N ALA A 149 1.59 1.77 23.88
CA ALA A 149 2.24 0.49 23.61
C ALA A 149 1.75 -0.18 22.31
N GLU A 150 0.58 0.24 21.80
CA GLU A 150 -0.03 -0.26 20.56
C GLU A 150 0.23 0.68 19.37
N ASP A 151 0.81 1.85 19.62
CA ASP A 151 1.07 2.89 18.62
C ASP A 151 2.32 2.55 17.80
N PHE A 152 2.12 1.77 16.76
CA PHE A 152 3.22 1.29 15.91
C PHE A 152 3.75 2.38 14.96
N PRO A 153 5.04 2.33 14.59
CA PRO A 153 5.60 3.26 13.63
C PRO A 153 5.06 3.03 12.22
N LEU A 154 4.89 4.13 11.49
CA LEU A 154 4.59 4.16 10.07
C LEU A 154 5.87 4.24 9.26
N ILE A 155 5.85 3.63 8.08
CA ILE A 155 6.98 3.59 7.16
C ILE A 155 6.53 4.28 5.86
N PRO A 156 7.17 5.39 5.45
CA PRO A 156 6.87 6.01 4.16
C PRO A 156 7.05 5.01 3.00
N GLY A 157 6.11 5.00 2.06
CA GLY A 157 6.03 4.03 0.96
C GLY A 157 5.25 2.75 1.29
N HIS A 158 4.95 2.49 2.58
CA HIS A 158 4.09 1.38 2.97
C HIS A 158 2.61 1.77 2.95
N SER A 159 1.77 0.74 2.95
CA SER A 159 0.33 0.88 2.89
C SER A 159 -0.35 0.31 4.13
N TYR A 160 -1.44 0.96 4.53
CA TYR A 160 -2.15 0.68 5.77
C TYR A 160 -3.65 0.58 5.49
N PHE A 161 -4.33 -0.27 6.23
CA PHE A 161 -5.78 -0.24 6.25
C PHE A 161 -6.25 0.84 7.22
N VAL A 162 -7.18 1.67 6.77
CA VAL A 162 -7.86 2.64 7.62
C VAL A 162 -9.35 2.37 7.55
N PHE A 163 -9.97 2.18 8.71
CA PHE A 163 -11.41 2.11 8.82
C PHE A 163 -11.96 3.52 9.02
N VAL A 164 -12.82 3.98 8.11
CA VAL A 164 -13.53 5.27 8.23
C VAL A 164 -15.02 5.05 8.39
N SER A 165 -15.66 5.85 9.24
CA SER A 165 -17.10 5.74 9.53
C SER A 165 -17.98 6.47 8.52
N VAL A 166 -17.42 7.42 7.76
CA VAL A 166 -18.13 8.25 6.79
C VAL A 166 -17.24 8.44 5.56
N PRO A 167 -17.78 8.45 4.32
CA PRO A 167 -17.00 8.81 3.15
C PRO A 167 -16.36 10.19 3.28
N SER A 168 -15.13 10.32 2.83
CA SER A 168 -14.37 11.57 2.91
C SER A 168 -13.22 11.58 1.92
N ILE A 169 -12.58 12.74 1.79
CA ILE A 169 -11.34 12.88 1.02
C ILE A 169 -10.19 13.05 2.01
N TRP A 170 -9.12 12.30 1.83
CA TRP A 170 -7.89 12.48 2.59
C TRP A 170 -6.75 12.90 1.67
N THR A 171 -6.14 14.04 1.98
CA THR A 171 -4.90 14.51 1.37
C THR A 171 -3.82 14.40 2.45
N PRO A 172 -2.84 13.49 2.31
CA PRO A 172 -1.76 13.38 3.27
C PRO A 172 -1.00 14.70 3.37
N PRO A 173 -0.56 15.08 4.57
CA PRO A 173 0.18 16.31 4.78
C PRO A 173 1.49 16.29 3.98
N ASN A 174 1.78 17.41 3.34
CA ASN A 174 3.12 17.71 2.85
C ASN A 174 4.04 18.04 4.04
N PRO A 175 5.36 17.83 3.91
CA PRO A 175 6.32 18.15 4.96
C PRO A 175 6.36 19.64 5.30
#